data_AF-A0A534C711-F1
#
_entry.id   AF-A0A534C711-F1
#
_cell.length_a   1.000
_cell.length_b   1.000
_cell.length_c   1.000
_cell.angle_alpha   90.00
_cell.angle_beta   90.00
_cell.angle_gamma   90.00
#
_symmetry.space_group_name_H-M   'P 1'
#
loop_
_entity.id
_entity.type
_entity.pdbx_description
1 polymer ?
#
loop_
_entity_poly.entity_id
_entity_poly.type
_entity_poly.pdbx_seq_one_letter_code
_entity_poly.pdbx_strand_id
1 'polypeptide(L)'
;MIRKIFREGFAAGVIGLGALSLGSSLGSAAELRAVELSASDDGAQLTLDLSEGAQHKLFTLEHPDRVLVDLPNTHLADGVRAPGPEGVVTEVRFGAQPDGTLRVVAELR
;
A
#
# COMPACT_ATOMS: atom_id res chain seq x y z
N MET A 1 2.70 3.87 -19.38
CA MET A 1 1.82 2.71 -19.08
C MET A 1 2.31 2.07 -17.80
N ILE A 2 1.58 2.22 -16.70
CA ILE A 2 1.96 1.70 -15.37
C ILE A 2 1.61 0.21 -15.33
N ARG A 3 2.60 -0.68 -15.18
CA ARG A 3 2.37 -2.13 -15.14
C ARG A 3 2.25 -2.59 -13.68
N LYS A 4 1.02 -2.88 -13.26
CA LYS A 4 0.71 -3.45 -11.94
C LYS A 4 0.94 -4.97 -12.00
N ILE A 5 2.09 -5.46 -11.53
CA ILE A 5 2.39 -6.90 -11.50
C ILE A 5 2.00 -7.43 -10.12
N PHE A 6 0.99 -8.30 -10.09
CA PHE A 6 0.49 -8.98 -8.90
C PHE A 6 0.86 -10.46 -9.03
N ARG A 7 1.67 -10.99 -8.11
CA ARG A 7 2.01 -12.42 -8.06
C ARG A 7 1.18 -13.07 -6.95
N GLU A 8 0.01 -13.57 -7.30
CA GLU A 8 -0.74 -14.47 -6.42
C GLU A 8 -0.88 -15.84 -7.03
N GLY A 9 -0.26 -16.82 -6.36
CA GLY A 9 -0.42 -18.23 -6.65
C GLY A 9 -1.69 -18.73 -5.99
N PHE A 10 -2.76 -18.86 -6.78
CA PHE A 10 -3.99 -19.50 -6.34
C PHE A 10 -3.98 -20.97 -6.78
N ALA A 11 -3.74 -21.88 -5.84
CA ALA A 11 -3.99 -23.31 -6.04
C ALA A 11 -5.34 -23.65 -5.41
N ALA A 12 -6.31 -23.92 -6.28
CA ALA A 12 -7.68 -24.30 -5.96
C ALA A 12 -7.76 -25.64 -5.22
N GLY A 13 -8.62 -25.72 -4.21
CA GLY A 13 -8.94 -26.97 -3.54
C GLY A 13 -10.19 -26.92 -2.65
N VAL A 14 -11.17 -27.75 -3.03
CA VAL A 14 -12.21 -28.40 -2.21
C VAL A 14 -13.62 -27.75 -2.13
N ILE A 15 -14.59 -28.58 -2.56
CA ILE A 15 -16.05 -28.44 -2.51
C ILE A 15 -16.58 -28.83 -1.11
N GLY A 16 -17.54 -28.10 -0.56
CA GLY A 16 -18.31 -28.54 0.63
C GLY A 16 -19.44 -27.59 1.04
N LEU A 17 -20.68 -28.08 0.98
CA LEU A 17 -21.89 -27.43 1.50
C LEU A 17 -21.81 -27.33 3.05
N GLY A 18 -21.97 -26.12 3.60
CA GLY A 18 -22.09 -25.90 5.04
C GLY A 18 -22.19 -24.41 5.36
N ALA A 19 -23.20 -24.01 6.11
CA ALA A 19 -23.48 -22.63 6.49
C ALA A 19 -22.22 -21.91 7.02
N LEU A 20 -21.69 -20.95 6.25
CA LEU A 20 -20.53 -20.16 6.65
C LEU A 20 -21.03 -18.80 7.14
N SER A 21 -21.16 -18.75 8.46
CA SER A 21 -20.94 -17.58 9.31
C SER A 21 -20.39 -16.37 8.54
N LEU A 22 -21.17 -15.28 8.52
CA LEU A 22 -20.66 -13.93 8.32
C LEU A 22 -19.72 -13.62 9.49
N GLY A 23 -18.52 -14.19 9.43
CA GLY A 23 -17.41 -13.81 10.27
C GLY A 23 -17.10 -12.39 9.89
N SER A 24 -17.62 -11.43 10.65
CA SER A 24 -17.05 -10.10 10.69
C SER A 24 -15.62 -10.33 11.18
N SER A 25 -14.67 -10.39 10.26
CA SER A 25 -13.27 -10.24 10.63
C SER A 25 -13.21 -8.85 11.25
N LEU A 26 -13.27 -8.80 12.58
CA LEU A 26 -12.62 -7.78 13.38
C LEU A 26 -11.13 -7.94 13.07
N GLY A 27 -10.74 -7.59 11.84
CA GLY A 27 -9.36 -7.56 11.43
C GLY A 27 -8.68 -6.56 12.33
N SER A 28 -7.50 -6.92 12.83
CA SER A 28 -6.65 -5.92 13.43
C SER A 28 -6.41 -4.82 12.40
N ALA A 29 -6.19 -3.59 12.87
CA ALA A 29 -5.68 -2.58 11.96
C ALA A 29 -4.31 -3.07 11.46
N ALA A 30 -4.11 -3.06 10.15
CA ALA A 30 -2.82 -3.41 9.57
C ALA A 30 -1.77 -2.37 9.98
N GLU A 31 -0.53 -2.78 10.00
CA GLU A 31 0.60 -1.94 10.40
C GLU A 31 1.59 -1.84 9.24
N LEU A 32 1.94 -0.62 8.83
CA LEU A 32 2.99 -0.36 7.85
C LEU A 32 4.35 -0.34 8.56
N ARG A 33 5.16 -1.37 8.30
CA ARG A 33 6.40 -1.67 9.01
C ARG A 33 7.66 -1.22 8.29
N ALA A 34 7.61 -1.13 6.96
CA ALA A 34 8.71 -0.61 6.17
C ALA A 34 8.20 -0.04 4.85
N VAL A 35 8.96 0.91 4.32
CA VAL A 35 8.75 1.48 3.00
C VAL A 35 10.08 1.55 2.30
N GLU A 36 10.18 0.88 1.17
CA GLU A 36 11.40 0.83 0.36
C GLU A 36 11.11 1.45 -1.01
N LEU A 37 12.02 2.29 -1.46
CA LEU A 37 12.01 2.87 -2.80
C LEU A 37 13.20 2.30 -3.55
N SER A 38 12.97 1.89 -4.79
CA SER A 38 14.03 1.50 -5.72
C SER A 38 13.71 2.06 -7.10
N ALA A 39 14.70 2.63 -7.79
CA ALA A 39 14.56 3.10 -9.16
C ALA A 39 15.35 2.25 -10.15
N SER A 40 14.84 2.18 -11.38
CA SER A 40 15.51 1.61 -12.55
C SER A 40 15.30 2.54 -13.76
N ASP A 41 15.91 2.19 -14.90
CA ASP A 41 15.73 2.95 -16.15
C ASP A 41 14.26 2.99 -16.62
N ASP A 42 13.45 2.00 -16.22
CA ASP A 42 12.03 1.89 -16.60
C ASP A 42 11.07 2.63 -15.66
N GLY A 43 11.53 3.06 -14.48
CA GLY A 43 10.70 3.76 -13.51
C GLY A 43 11.14 3.60 -12.05
N ALA A 44 10.20 3.81 -11.12
CA ALA A 44 10.42 3.61 -9.70
C ALA A 44 9.39 2.64 -9.11
N GLN A 45 9.81 1.88 -8.11
CA GLN A 45 8.99 0.95 -7.37
C GLN A 45 9.02 1.34 -5.89
N LEU A 46 7.83 1.61 -5.33
CA LEU A 46 7.63 1.80 -3.90
C LEU A 46 7.01 0.53 -3.32
N THR A 47 7.74 -0.14 -2.44
CA THR A 47 7.31 -1.37 -1.77
C THR A 47 6.86 -1.02 -0.35
N LEU A 48 5.66 -1.45 0.02
CA LEU A 48 5.05 -1.21 1.33
C LEU A 48 4.96 -2.56 2.08
N ASP A 49 5.69 -2.69 3.19
CA ASP A 49 5.66 -3.89 4.04
C ASP A 49 4.56 -3.75 5.09
N LEU A 50 3.53 -4.60 5.01
CA LEU A 50 2.37 -4.57 5.89
C LEU A 50 2.36 -5.82 6.78
N SER A 51 1.96 -5.65 8.04
CA SER A 51 1.82 -6.76 8.99
C SER A 51 0.83 -7.85 8.55
N GLU A 52 -0.15 -7.47 7.74
CA GLU A 52 -1.16 -8.34 7.15
C GLU A 52 -1.71 -7.73 5.86
N GLY A 53 -2.51 -8.49 5.12
CA GLY A 53 -3.13 -8.00 3.89
C GLY A 53 -4.12 -6.86 4.19
N ALA A 54 -3.89 -5.70 3.58
CA ALA A 54 -4.77 -4.54 3.70
C ALA A 54 -5.45 -4.21 2.36
N GLN A 55 -6.67 -3.68 2.44
CA GLN A 55 -7.29 -3.03 1.30
C GLN A 55 -6.49 -1.78 0.94
N HIS A 56 -6.42 -1.44 -0.35
CA HIS A 56 -5.73 -0.23 -0.79
C HIS A 56 -6.46 0.45 -1.94
N LYS A 57 -6.34 1.77 -2.01
CA LYS A 57 -6.78 2.58 -3.15
C LYS A 57 -5.58 3.34 -3.71
N LEU A 58 -5.35 3.16 -5.01
CA LEU A 58 -4.27 3.82 -5.75
C LEU A 58 -4.87 4.84 -6.70
N PHE A 59 -4.38 6.07 -6.66
CA PHE A 59 -4.77 7.12 -7.59
C PHE A 59 -3.68 8.18 -7.71
N THR A 60 -3.80 9.04 -8.71
CA THR A 60 -2.85 10.11 -8.99
C THR A 60 -3.52 11.46 -8.85
N LEU A 61 -2.74 12.47 -8.43
CA LEU A 61 -3.13 13.87 -8.52
C LEU A 61 -2.11 14.60 -9.39
N GLU A 62 -2.58 15.66 -10.04
CA GLU A 62 -1.74 16.57 -10.83
C GLU A 62 -1.54 17.88 -10.04
N HIS A 63 -0.53 18.65 -10.42
CA HIS A 63 -0.19 19.96 -9.83
C HIS A 63 0.10 19.96 -8.31
N PRO A 64 1.27 19.48 -7.84
CA PRO A 64 2.27 18.69 -8.56
C PRO A 64 1.83 17.25 -8.78
N ASP A 65 2.54 16.54 -9.67
CA ASP A 65 2.30 15.13 -9.96
C ASP A 65 2.63 14.25 -8.76
N ARG A 66 1.67 13.42 -8.35
CA ARG A 66 1.82 12.57 -7.17
C ARG A 66 0.98 11.31 -7.26
N VAL A 67 1.55 10.23 -6.76
CA VAL A 67 0.90 8.92 -6.60
C VAL A 67 0.51 8.76 -5.14
N LEU A 68 -0.78 8.52 -4.90
CA LEU A 68 -1.33 8.33 -3.57
C LEU A 68 -1.77 6.87 -3.40
N VAL A 69 -1.34 6.27 -2.29
CA VAL A 69 -1.79 4.97 -1.82
C VAL A 69 -2.51 5.17 -0.50
N ASP A 70 -3.82 4.97 -0.51
CA ASP A 70 -4.64 4.96 0.70
C ASP A 70 -4.77 3.54 1.22
N LEU A 71 -4.49 3.36 2.50
CA LEU A 71 -4.56 2.10 3.23
C LEU A 71 -5.58 2.26 4.38
N PRO A 72 -6.87 1.92 4.17
CA PRO A 72 -7.89 1.99 5.21
C PRO A 72 -7.56 1.05 6.38
N ASN A 73 -7.96 1.43 7.60
CA ASN A 73 -7.69 0.66 8.83
C ASN A 73 -6.22 0.26 8.96
N THR A 74 -5.31 1.15 8.59
CA THR A 74 -3.87 0.91 8.64
C THR A 74 -3.21 2.03 9.42
N HIS A 75 -2.20 1.70 10.24
CA HIS A 75 -1.40 2.67 10.98
C HIS A 75 0.08 2.51 10.65
N LEU A 76 0.86 3.57 10.87
CA LEU A 76 2.30 3.55 10.67
C LEU A 76 2.97 2.97 11.92
N ALA A 77 3.84 1.97 11.76
CA ALA A 77 4.62 1.44 12.87
C ALA A 77 5.59 2.49 13.42
N ASP A 78 5.91 2.36 14.71
CA ASP A 78 6.87 3.23 15.35
C ASP A 78 8.26 3.12 14.69
N GLY A 79 8.90 4.27 14.46
CA GLY A 79 10.25 4.34 13.90
C GLY A 79 10.35 4.19 12.39
N VAL A 80 9.24 3.90 11.68
CA VAL A 80 9.23 3.85 10.22
C VAL A 80 9.48 5.24 9.64
N ARG A 81 10.40 5.32 8.69
CA ARG A 81 10.73 6.55 7.98
C ARG A 81 10.43 6.41 6.49
N ALA A 82 10.08 7.54 5.88
CA ALA A 82 9.98 7.61 4.45
C ALA A 82 11.38 7.45 3.82
N PRO A 83 11.51 6.67 2.73
CA PRO A 83 12.76 6.60 1.99
C PRO A 83 13.11 7.97 1.39
N GLY A 84 14.40 8.18 1.13
CA GLY A 84 14.87 9.36 0.43
C GLY A 84 14.42 9.39 -1.04
N PRO A 85 14.63 10.51 -1.74
CA PRO A 85 14.32 10.62 -3.16
C PRO A 85 15.16 9.65 -3.99
N GLU A 86 14.54 9.03 -4.99
CA GLU A 86 15.21 8.13 -5.93
C GLU A 86 14.47 8.08 -7.28
N GLY A 87 15.23 8.17 -8.38
CA GLY A 87 14.68 8.11 -9.73
C GLY A 87 13.68 9.24 -10.04
N VAL A 88 12.43 8.87 -10.35
CA VAL A 88 11.33 9.81 -10.64
C VAL A 88 10.62 10.32 -9.38
N VAL A 89 10.84 9.68 -8.23
CA VAL A 89 10.18 10.04 -6.97
C VAL A 89 11.04 11.07 -6.23
N THR A 90 10.47 12.25 -5.98
CA THR A 90 11.15 13.40 -5.36
C THR A 90 10.92 13.48 -3.86
N GLU A 91 9.80 12.96 -3.38
CA GLU A 91 9.46 12.95 -1.96
C GLU A 91 8.51 11.79 -1.65
N VAL A 92 8.73 11.12 -0.52
CA VAL A 92 7.75 10.16 0.05
C VAL A 92 7.26 10.70 1.38
N ARG A 93 5.94 10.69 1.59
CA ARG A 93 5.30 11.19 2.80
C ARG A 93 4.23 10.23 3.31
N PHE A 94 4.03 10.26 4.62
CA PHE A 94 2.93 9.56 5.29
C PHE A 94 1.97 10.57 5.91
N GLY A 95 0.69 10.27 5.87
CA GLY A 95 -0.34 11.09 6.50
C GLY A 95 -1.51 10.26 6.99
N ALA A 96 -1.73 10.22 8.29
CA ALA A 96 -2.95 9.69 8.87
C ALA A 96 -4.14 10.59 8.50
N GLN A 97 -5.20 9.98 7.98
CA GLN A 97 -6.45 10.66 7.65
C GLN A 97 -7.45 10.51 8.81
N PRO A 98 -8.43 11.42 8.95
CA PRO A 98 -9.39 11.39 10.05
C PRO A 98 -10.27 10.13 10.12
N ASP A 99 -10.42 9.41 9.01
CA ASP A 99 -11.22 8.19 8.87
C ASP A 99 -10.44 6.90 9.23
N GLY A 100 -9.21 7.03 9.75
CA GLY A 100 -8.35 5.88 10.07
C GLY A 100 -7.58 5.32 8.87
N THR A 101 -7.59 6.01 7.73
CA THR A 101 -6.79 5.67 6.56
C THR A 101 -5.36 6.19 6.72
N LEU A 102 -4.36 5.34 6.49
CA LEU A 102 -2.99 5.79 6.28
C LEU A 102 -2.79 6.11 4.80
N ARG A 103 -2.41 7.36 4.49
CA ARG A 103 -2.08 7.77 3.12
C ARG A 103 -0.56 7.83 2.95
N VAL A 104 -0.06 7.08 1.98
CA VAL A 104 1.32 7.20 1.47
C VAL A 104 1.28 8.05 0.20
N VAL A 105 2.12 9.08 0.14
CA VAL A 105 2.23 9.99 -1.00
C VAL A 105 3.63 9.87 -1.57
N ALA A 106 3.75 9.60 -2.86
CA ALA A 106 4.99 9.73 -3.62
C ALA A 106 4.83 10.91 -4.60
N GLU A 107 5.55 12.01 -4.35
CA GLU A 107 5.65 13.13 -5.29
C GLU A 107 6.63 12.78 -6.40
N LEU A 108 6.32 13.25 -7.61
CA LEU A 108 7.09 12.98 -8.82
C LEU A 108 7.69 14.28 -9.39
N ARG A 109 8.79 14.15 -10.14
CA ARG A 109 9.44 15.26 -10.87
C ARG A 109 8.86 15.51 -12.25
#